data_AF-A0A257AQX7-F1
#
_entry.id   AF-A0A257AQX7-F1
#
_cell.length_a   1.000
_cell.length_b   1.000
_cell.length_c   1.000
_cell.angle_alpha   90.00
_cell.angle_beta   90.00
_cell.angle_gamma   90.00
#
_symmetry.space_group_name_H-M   'P 1'
#
loop_
_entity.id
_entity.type
_entity.pdbx_description
1 polymer ?
#
loop_
_entity_poly.entity_id
_entity_poly.type
_entity_poly.pdbx_seq_one_letter_code
_entity_poly.pdbx_strand_id
1 'polypeptide(L)' 'MRAVVTVKSVGKTGVEMEALHGVSVALLTVWDMVKQEEKDETGNYPHTRVEEVKVERKEKNKLLRTNF' A
#
# COMPACT_ATOMS: atom_id res chain seq x y z
N MET A 1 7.78 -1.39 10.72
CA MET A 1 7.91 -2.12 9.43
C MET A 1 7.75 -1.13 8.27
N ARG A 2 8.34 -1.38 7.10
CA ARG A 2 8.05 -0.65 5.86
C ARG A 2 7.45 -1.61 4.83
N ALA A 3 6.39 -1.20 4.15
CA ALA A 3 5.79 -1.94 3.04
C ALA A 3 5.83 -1.07 1.77
N VAL A 4 6.11 -1.70 0.63
CA VAL A 4 6.11 -1.05 -0.70
C VAL A 4 5.31 -1.92 -1.64
N VAL A 5 4.36 -1.31 -2.35
CA VAL A 5 3.53 -2.00 -3.35
C VAL A 5 3.69 -1.30 -4.69
N THR A 6 3.97 -2.10 -5.73
CA THR A 6 4.05 -1.63 -7.12
C THR A 6 2.94 -2.29 -7.92
N VAL A 7 2.14 -1.47 -8.60
CA VAL A 7 1.06 -1.94 -9.48
C VAL A 7 1.36 -1.49 -10.91
N LYS A 8 1.12 -2.38 -11.87
CA LYS A 8 1.22 -2.10 -13.31
C LYS A 8 -0.07 -2.52 -14.00
N SER A 9 -0.58 -1.66 -14.86
CA SER A 9 -1.77 -1.94 -15.67
C SER A 9 -1.62 -1.36 -17.08
N VAL A 10 -2.32 -1.96 -18.03
CA VAL A 10 -2.55 -1.39 -19.36
C VAL A 10 -3.98 -0.85 -19.38
N GLY A 11 -4.11 0.47 -19.22
CA GLY A 11 -5.41 1.10 -19.07
C GLY A 11 -5.39 2.59 -19.36
N LYS A 12 -6.58 3.19 -19.42
CA LYS A 12 -6.75 4.64 -19.62
C LYS A 12 -6.46 5.43 -18.34
N THR A 13 -6.71 4.82 -17.18
CA THR A 13 -6.54 5.39 -15.84
C THR A 13 -5.20 4.98 -15.22
N GLY A 14 -4.77 5.75 -14.22
CA GLY A 14 -3.64 5.34 -13.37
C GLY A 14 -4.04 4.22 -12.41
N VAL A 15 -3.06 3.67 -11.69
CA VAL A 15 -3.23 2.60 -10.70
C VAL A 15 -2.74 2.99 -9.30
N GLU A 16 -2.75 4.29 -9.01
CA GLU A 16 -2.31 4.83 -7.73
C GLU A 16 -3.16 4.30 -6.57
N MET A 17 -4.47 4.14 -6.81
CA MET A 17 -5.42 3.68 -5.79
C MET A 17 -5.24 2.20 -5.48
N GLU A 18 -4.94 1.37 -6.47
CA GLU A 18 -4.63 -0.05 -6.29
C GLU A 18 -3.34 -0.23 -5.48
N ALA A 19 -2.33 0.61 -5.74
CA ALA A 19 -1.09 0.60 -4.97
C ALA A 19 -1.33 1.01 -3.50
N LEU A 20 -2.09 2.09 -3.28
CA LEU A 20 -2.45 2.55 -1.93
C LEU A 20 -3.31 1.54 -1.18
N HIS A 21 -4.24 0.89 -1.88
CA HIS A 21 -5.07 -0.16 -1.30
C HIS A 21 -4.22 -1.37 -0.91
N GLY A 22 -3.36 -1.84 -1.81
CA GLY A 22 -2.49 -2.99 -1.56
C GLY A 22 -1.54 -2.77 -0.38
N VAL A 23 -0.90 -1.59 -0.29
CA VAL A 23 0.00 -1.30 0.83
C VAL A 23 -0.76 -1.17 2.16
N SER A 24 -1.97 -0.60 2.13
CA SER A 24 -2.81 -0.49 3.32
C SER A 24 -3.22 -1.88 3.82
N VAL A 25 -3.66 -2.77 2.92
CA VAL A 25 -3.99 -4.15 3.28
C VAL A 25 -2.77 -4.87 3.84
N ALA A 26 -1.60 -4.74 3.20
CA ALA A 26 -0.38 -5.39 3.68
C ALA A 26 0.01 -4.94 5.11
N LEU A 27 -0.07 -3.64 5.41
CA LEU A 27 0.21 -3.11 6.74
C LEU A 27 -0.83 -3.57 7.77
N LEU A 28 -2.12 -3.56 7.41
CA LEU A 28 -3.19 -4.05 8.27
C LEU A 28 -3.09 -5.56 8.54
N THR A 29 -2.70 -6.35 7.54
CA THR A 29 -2.45 -7.79 7.72
C THR A 29 -1.30 -8.04 8.69
N VAL A 30 -0.22 -7.26 8.61
CA VAL A 30 0.87 -7.41 9.60
C VAL A 30 0.42 -6.99 10.98
N TRP A 31 -0.34 -5.90 11.13
CA TRP A 31 -0.92 -5.53 12.42
C TRP A 31 -1.78 -6.68 12.96
N ASP A 32 -2.63 -7.29 12.12
CA ASP A 32 -3.48 -8.42 12.54
C ASP A 32 -2.69 -9.59 13.14
N MET A 33 -1.50 -9.87 12.59
CA MET A 33 -0.61 -10.93 13.06
C MET A 33 0.07 -10.61 14.40
N VAL A 34 0.30 -9.34 14.73
CA VAL A 34 1.02 -8.92 15.95
C VAL A 34 0.12 -8.26 16.99
N LYS A 35 -1.17 -8.07 16.70
CA LYS A 35 -2.12 -7.32 17.55
C LYS A 35 -2.27 -7.85 18.97
N GLN A 36 -1.90 -9.10 19.25
CA GLN A 36 -1.97 -9.62 20.63
C GLN A 36 -0.79 -9.11 21.46
N GLU A 37 0.41 -9.07 20.88
CA GLU A 37 1.63 -8.61 21.55
C GLU A 37 1.68 -7.08 21.68
N GLU A 38 1.08 -6.37 20.73
CA GLU A 38 1.05 -4.90 20.70
C GLU A 38 -0.03 -4.28 21.61
N LYS A 39 -0.93 -5.10 22.14
CA LYS A 39 -2.09 -4.67 22.92
C LYS A 39 -1.69 -4.47 24.38
N ASP A 40 -2.09 -3.35 24.96
CA ASP A 40 -1.86 -3.07 26.39
C ASP A 40 -2.90 -3.74 27.31
N GLU A 41 -2.71 -3.60 28.62
CA GLU A 41 -3.60 -4.15 29.65
C GLU A 41 -5.05 -3.64 29.56
N THR A 42 -5.26 -2.47 28.93
CA THR A 42 -6.60 -1.88 28.72
C THR A 42 -7.27 -2.38 27.45
N GLY A 43 -6.56 -3.18 26.64
CA GLY A 43 -7.03 -3.68 25.37
C GLY A 43 -6.79 -2.75 24.17
N ASN A 44 -6.04 -1.65 24.37
CA ASN A 44 -5.76 -0.63 23.37
C ASN A 44 -4.36 -0.80 22.74
N TYR A 45 -4.06 0.02 21.73
CA TYR A 45 -2.79 0.02 20.98
C TYR A 45 -2.10 1.39 21.13
N PRO A 46 -1.40 1.66 22.23
CA PRO A 46 -0.88 3.00 22.55
C PRO A 46 0.30 3.44 21.65
N HIS A 47 0.99 2.48 21.02
CA HIS A 47 2.21 2.74 20.26
C HIS A 47 2.10 2.38 18.78
N THR A 48 1.31 1.35 18.46
CA THR A 48 1.14 0.83 17.11
C THR A 48 0.35 1.79 16.25
N ARG A 49 0.88 2.09 15.06
CA ARG A 49 0.26 3.01 14.12
C ARG A 49 0.71 2.72 12.69
N VAL A 50 -0.19 2.99 11.75
CA VAL A 50 0.11 3.02 10.33
C VAL A 50 0.30 4.48 9.94
N GLU A 51 1.49 4.81 9.46
CA GLU A 51 1.88 6.18 9.11
C GLU A 51 2.47 6.22 7.70
N GLU A 52 2.54 7.43 7.13
CA GLU A 52 3.22 7.71 5.86
C GLU A 52 2.77 6.88 4.64
N VAL A 53 1.49 6.51 4.58
CA VAL A 53 0.94 5.88 3.36
C VAL A 53 0.87 6.93 2.24
N LYS A 54 1.80 6.84 1.30
CA LYS A 54 1.96 7.81 0.21
C LYS A 54 2.38 7.15 -1.10
N VAL A 55 2.05 7.78 -2.22
CA VAL A 55 2.56 7.38 -3.53
C VAL A 55 3.99 7.92 -3.69
N GLU A 56 4.98 7.03 -3.68
CA GLU A 56 6.38 7.43 -3.89
C GLU A 56 6.69 7.77 -5.35
N ARG A 57 6.10 7.01 -6.28
CA ARG A 57 6.35 7.16 -7.72
C ARG A 57 5.17 6.67 -8.53
N LYS A 58 4.81 7.43 -9.56
CA LYS A 58 3.84 7.05 -10.58
C LYS A 58 4.41 7.32 -11.97
N GLU A 59 4.26 6.37 -12.88
CA GLU A 59 4.60 6.52 -14.30
C GLU A 59 3.41 6.22 -15.19
N LYS A 60 3.32 6.92 -16.33
CA LYS A 60 2.40 6.59 -17.41
C LYS A 60 3.17 6.55 -18.72
N ASN A 61 3.42 5.34 -19.22
CA ASN A 61 4.06 5.14 -20.51
C ASN A 61 3.02 5.19 -21.62
N LYS A 62 3.24 6.04 -22.63
CA LYS A 62 2.47 5.97 -23.86
C LYS A 62 2.87 4.68 -24.57
N LEU A 63 1.90 3.83 -24.92
CA LEU A 63 2.14 2.74 -25.86
C LEU A 63 2.64 3.39 -27.15
N LEU A 64 3.88 3.10 -27.54
CA LEU A 64 4.40 3.49 -28.84
C LEU A 64 3.48 2.83 -29.88
N ARG A 65 2.72 3.64 -30.59
CA ARG A 65 2.03 3.20 -31.80
C ARG A 65 3.12 2.99 -32.84
N THR A 66 3.67 1.78 -32.90
CA THR A 66 4.48 1.38 -34.05
C THR A 66 3.50 1.22 -35.20
N ASN A 67 3.51 2.19 -36.12
CA ASN A 67 2.81 2.07 -37.40
C ASN A 67 3.51 0.96 -38.18
N PHE A 68 2.79 -0.13 -38.45
CA PHE A 68 3.10 -1.06 -39.53
C PHE A 68 2.41 -0.57 -40.80
#